data_AF-D8JBR4-F1
#
_entry.id   AF-D8JBR4-F1
#
_cell.length_a   1.000
_cell.length_b   1.000
_cell.length_c   1.000
_cell.angle_alpha   90.00
_cell.angle_beta   90.00
_cell.angle_gamma   90.00
#
_symmetry.space_group_name_H-M   'P 1'
#
loop_
_entity.id
_entity.type
_entity.pdbx_description
1 polymer ?
#
loop_
_entity_poly.entity_id
_entity_poly.type
_entity_poly.pdbx_seq_one_letter_code
_entity_poly.pdbx_strand_id
1 'polypeptide(L)'
;MNVEEGFPVACECPSDTYHDGACNHRVAVAIREPVLKAASDYESGEEQEVATDGGTTVERSGSNEYCAKNRPTDCGCLPMFEDLPCWPCYRDGFRMPNPSMEATTED
;
A
#
# COMPACT_ATOMS: atom_id res chain seq x y z
N MET A 1 -19.72 18.66 11.80
CA MET A 1 -19.26 18.47 10.39
C MET A 1 -20.40 18.87 9.49
N ASN A 2 -20.11 19.65 8.46
CA ASN A 2 -21.12 20.30 7.63
C ASN A 2 -20.96 19.86 6.18
N VAL A 3 -22.08 19.58 5.53
CA VAL A 3 -22.15 19.08 4.15
C VAL A 3 -23.11 19.94 3.35
N GLU A 4 -22.67 20.44 2.21
CA GLU A 4 -23.44 21.25 1.28
C GLU A 4 -23.37 20.59 -0.10
N GLU A 5 -24.52 20.40 -0.75
CA GLU A 5 -24.60 19.74 -2.07
C GLU A 5 -23.90 18.37 -2.15
N GLY A 6 -23.83 17.65 -1.02
CA GLY A 6 -23.13 16.37 -0.91
C GLY A 6 -21.63 16.48 -0.67
N PHE A 7 -21.07 17.69 -0.64
CA PHE A 7 -19.66 17.95 -0.39
C PHE A 7 -19.40 18.41 1.05
N PRO A 8 -18.41 17.83 1.74
CA PRO A 8 -18.07 18.24 3.09
C PRO A 8 -17.28 19.56 3.10
N VAL A 9 -17.94 20.64 3.51
CA VAL A 9 -17.40 22.00 3.47
C VAL A 9 -16.67 22.42 4.74
N ALA A 10 -16.99 21.81 5.89
CA ALA A 10 -16.34 22.12 7.17
C ALA A 10 -16.37 20.94 8.15
N CYS A 11 -15.42 20.89 9.06
CA CYS A 11 -15.31 19.92 10.13
C CYS A 11 -14.91 20.63 11.44
N GLU A 12 -15.43 20.15 12.57
CA GLU A 12 -15.10 20.72 13.90
C GLU A 12 -13.78 20.16 14.45
N CYS A 13 -13.05 19.34 13.68
CA CYS A 13 -11.79 18.77 14.14
C CYS A 13 -10.66 19.81 14.08
N PRO A 14 -9.65 19.72 14.96
CA PRO A 14 -8.53 20.66 15.00
C PRO A 14 -7.82 20.85 13.65
N SER A 15 -7.69 19.79 12.86
CA SER A 15 -7.02 19.85 11.55
C SER A 15 -7.72 20.73 10.54
N ASP A 16 -9.04 20.94 10.64
CA ASP A 16 -9.78 21.84 9.74
C ASP A 16 -9.53 23.32 10.11
N THR A 17 -9.06 23.58 11.33
CA THR A 17 -8.68 24.91 11.82
C THR A 17 -7.21 25.23 11.55
N TYR A 18 -6.32 24.25 11.76
CA TYR A 18 -4.86 24.48 11.77
C TYR A 18 -4.16 24.21 10.43
N HIS A 19 -4.88 23.69 9.42
CA HIS A 19 -4.31 23.38 8.11
C HIS A 19 -5.17 23.96 6.99
N ASP A 20 -4.51 24.44 5.93
CA ASP A 20 -5.16 25.08 4.77
C ASP A 20 -5.87 24.08 3.83
N GLY A 21 -5.87 22.78 4.16
CA GLY A 21 -6.45 21.71 3.36
C GLY A 21 -7.61 21.00 4.06
N ALA A 22 -8.42 20.28 3.28
CA ALA A 22 -9.48 19.44 3.82
C ALA A 22 -8.89 18.40 4.79
N CYS A 23 -9.39 18.37 6.01
CA CYS A 23 -9.00 17.33 6.95
C CYS A 23 -9.39 15.93 6.44
N ASN A 24 -8.70 14.89 6.91
CA ASN A 24 -8.97 13.51 6.48
C ASN A 24 -10.43 13.09 6.63
N HIS A 25 -11.16 13.65 7.61
CA HIS A 25 -12.59 13.40 7.77
C HIS A 25 -13.42 13.93 6.59
N ARG A 26 -13.12 15.14 6.12
CA ARG A 26 -13.79 15.72 4.94
C ARG A 26 -13.46 14.91 3.70
N VAL A 27 -12.20 14.52 3.51
CA VAL A 27 -11.80 13.66 2.38
C VAL A 27 -12.52 12.31 2.44
N ALA A 28 -12.54 11.65 3.60
CA ALA A 28 -13.18 10.35 3.79
C ALA A 28 -14.68 10.38 3.45
N VAL A 29 -15.39 11.44 3.86
CA VAL A 29 -16.81 11.60 3.53
C VAL A 29 -17.00 11.84 2.04
N ALA A 30 -16.18 12.69 1.41
CA ALA A 30 -16.30 13.00 -0.02
C ALA A 30 -16.12 11.77 -0.91
N ILE A 31 -15.19 10.86 -0.56
CA ILE A 31 -14.89 9.67 -1.37
C ILE A 31 -15.77 8.46 -1.02
N ARG A 32 -16.53 8.50 0.07
CA ARG A 32 -17.22 7.32 0.62
C ARG A 32 -18.20 6.69 -0.37
N GLU A 33 -19.07 7.49 -0.98
CA GLU A 33 -20.08 6.96 -1.90
C GLU A 33 -19.47 6.38 -3.19
N PRO A 34 -18.55 7.06 -3.89
CA PRO A 34 -17.84 6.47 -5.02
C PRO A 34 -17.13 5.16 -4.68
N VAL A 35 -16.45 5.11 -3.52
CA VAL A 35 -15.71 3.92 -3.08
C VAL A 35 -16.65 2.77 -2.73
N LEU A 36 -17.72 3.03 -1.97
CA LEU A 36 -18.69 2.00 -1.60
C LEU A 36 -19.40 1.44 -2.82
N LYS A 37 -19.76 2.29 -3.79
CA LYS A 37 -20.36 1.87 -5.04
C LYS A 37 -19.40 0.95 -5.81
N ALA A 38 -18.17 1.41 -6.06
CA ALA A 38 -17.16 0.62 -6.76
C ALA A 38 -16.89 -0.73 -6.08
N ALA A 39 -16.89 -0.78 -4.75
CA ALA A 39 -16.69 -2.02 -3.99
C ALA A 39 -17.92 -2.96 -4.05
N SER A 40 -19.13 -2.41 -4.15
CA SER A 40 -20.38 -3.20 -4.13
C SER A 40 -20.79 -3.67 -5.52
N ASP A 41 -20.45 -2.92 -6.57
CA ASP A 41 -20.77 -3.26 -7.97
C ASP A 41 -20.12 -4.59 -8.41
N TYR A 42 -19.02 -5.00 -7.76
CA TYR A 42 -18.37 -6.31 -7.97
C TYR A 42 -19.31 -7.51 -7.70
N GLU A 43 -20.29 -7.35 -6.80
CA GLU A 43 -21.26 -8.41 -6.47
C GLU A 43 -22.35 -8.59 -7.54
N SER A 44 -22.47 -7.65 -8.49
CA SER A 44 -23.54 -7.65 -9.51
C SER A 44 -23.26 -8.54 -10.73
N GLY A 45 -22.10 -9.21 -10.78
CA GLY A 45 -21.76 -10.17 -11.83
C GLY A 45 -21.34 -9.55 -13.17
N GLU A 46 -21.31 -8.23 -13.25
CA GLU A 46 -20.64 -7.49 -14.31
C GLU A 46 -19.16 -7.40 -13.93
N GLU A 47 -18.26 -7.95 -14.74
CA GLU A 47 -16.80 -7.92 -14.50
C GLU A 47 -16.28 -6.48 -14.58
N GLN A 48 -16.56 -5.67 -13.56
CA GLN A 48 -16.01 -4.34 -13.44
C GLN A 48 -14.57 -4.48 -12.96
N GLU A 49 -13.63 -4.57 -13.91
CA GLU A 49 -12.21 -4.47 -13.64
C GLU A 49 -11.95 -3.15 -12.91
N VAL A 50 -11.75 -3.25 -11.59
CA VAL A 50 -11.36 -2.11 -10.78
C VAL A 50 -9.97 -1.70 -11.27
N ALA A 51 -9.87 -0.52 -11.88
CA ALA A 51 -8.61 0.09 -12.30
C ALA A 51 -7.79 0.48 -11.05
N THR A 52 -7.25 -0.53 -10.37
CA THR A 52 -6.26 -0.35 -9.31
C THR A 52 -4.93 0.02 -9.97
N ASP A 53 -4.22 0.98 -9.40
CA ASP A 53 -2.89 1.40 -9.84
C ASP A 53 -1.78 0.38 -9.46
N GLY A 54 -2.17 -0.81 -8.99
CA GLY A 54 -1.36 -1.60 -8.07
C GLY A 54 -1.22 -3.09 -8.37
N GLY A 55 -1.50 -3.60 -9.57
CA GLY A 55 -1.23 -5.03 -9.82
C GLY A 55 -1.29 -5.48 -11.26
N THR A 56 -0.12 -5.75 -11.86
CA THR A 56 -0.05 -6.61 -13.05
C THR A 56 -0.35 -8.04 -12.62
N THR A 57 -1.32 -8.71 -13.25
CA THR A 57 -1.51 -10.16 -13.14
C THR A 57 -0.35 -10.86 -13.82
N VAL A 58 0.73 -11.12 -13.07
CA VAL A 58 1.88 -11.86 -13.60
C VAL A 58 1.55 -13.35 -13.54
N GLU A 59 1.38 -13.97 -14.70
CA GLU A 59 1.39 -15.43 -14.86
C GLU A 59 2.58 -16.00 -14.08
N ARG A 60 2.33 -16.96 -13.16
CA ARG A 60 3.36 -17.57 -12.31
C ARG A 60 4.37 -18.35 -13.17
N SER A 61 5.35 -17.65 -13.70
CA SER A 61 6.50 -18.24 -14.38
C SER A 61 7.55 -18.59 -13.34
N GLY A 62 7.77 -19.88 -13.16
CA GLY A 62 8.73 -20.44 -12.20
C GLY A 62 10.18 -20.10 -12.54
N SER A 63 10.95 -19.76 -11.51
CA SER A 63 12.31 -20.29 -11.24
C SER A 63 12.85 -19.64 -9.95
N ASN A 64 12.69 -20.36 -8.84
CA ASN A 64 12.86 -19.89 -7.46
C ASN A 64 14.32 -19.97 -6.93
N GLU A 65 15.34 -19.95 -7.79
CA GLU A 65 16.72 -20.23 -7.34
C GLU A 65 17.75 -19.14 -7.68
N TYR A 66 17.42 -18.24 -8.62
CA TYR A 66 18.33 -17.16 -9.04
C TYR A 66 18.31 -15.94 -8.10
N CYS A 67 17.23 -15.75 -7.33
CA CYS A 67 16.98 -14.51 -6.58
C CYS A 67 17.71 -14.44 -5.23
N ALA A 68 18.28 -15.52 -4.69
CA ALA A 68 18.88 -15.48 -3.35
C ALA A 68 20.29 -14.89 -3.35
N LYS A 69 21.05 -15.17 -4.41
CA LYS A 69 22.49 -14.91 -4.47
C LYS A 69 22.85 -13.52 -5.02
N ASN A 70 21.90 -12.84 -5.65
CA ASN A 70 22.12 -11.54 -6.29
C ASN A 70 21.50 -10.37 -5.51
N ARG A 71 21.09 -10.58 -4.25
CA ARG A 71 20.57 -9.49 -3.41
C ARG A 71 21.73 -8.55 -3.04
N PRO A 72 21.62 -7.24 -3.29
CA PRO A 72 22.65 -6.28 -2.90
C PRO A 72 22.89 -6.34 -1.38
N THR A 73 24.16 -6.44 -0.99
CA THR A 73 24.59 -6.42 0.42
C THR A 73 24.39 -5.05 1.07
N ASP A 74 24.31 -3.98 0.27
CA ASP A 74 24.00 -2.61 0.71
C ASP A 74 22.49 -2.31 0.69
N CYS A 75 21.63 -3.34 0.69
CA CYS A 75 20.25 -3.07 1.02
C CYS A 75 20.14 -2.70 2.50
N GLY A 76 19.68 -1.48 2.80
CA GLY A 76 19.30 -1.00 4.14
C GLY A 76 18.05 -1.71 4.70
N CYS A 77 18.02 -3.02 4.58
CA CYS A 77 16.89 -3.85 4.90
C CYS A 77 16.84 -4.10 6.42
N LEU A 78 15.75 -3.67 7.07
CA LEU A 78 15.54 -3.90 8.50
C LEU A 78 15.18 -5.36 8.79
N PRO A 79 15.68 -5.97 9.87
CA PRO A 79 15.43 -7.38 10.22
C PRO A 79 13.97 -7.70 10.60
N MET A 80 13.04 -6.75 10.46
CA MET A 80 11.70 -6.81 11.05
C MET A 80 10.63 -7.51 10.20
N PHE A 81 11.02 -8.15 9.09
CA PHE A 81 10.09 -8.88 8.24
C PHE A 81 10.66 -10.27 7.96
N GLU A 82 10.45 -11.18 8.92
CA GLU A 82 11.00 -12.55 8.90
C GLU A 82 10.48 -13.39 7.73
N ASP A 83 9.26 -13.10 7.26
CA ASP A 83 8.64 -13.87 6.17
C ASP A 83 8.55 -13.08 4.85
N LEU A 84 8.97 -11.80 4.83
CA LEU A 84 8.78 -10.92 3.67
C LEU A 84 10.06 -10.14 3.30
N PRO A 85 10.31 -9.91 2.00
CA PRO A 85 11.34 -8.98 1.56
C PRO A 85 10.98 -7.54 2.00
N CYS A 86 11.99 -6.67 2.16
CA CYS A 86 11.74 -5.24 2.26
C CYS A 86 11.17 -4.68 0.94
N TRP A 87 10.49 -3.53 0.99
CA TRP A 87 9.87 -2.94 -0.21
C TRP A 87 10.84 -2.73 -1.39
N PRO A 88 12.06 -2.15 -1.21
CA PRO A 88 13.02 -2.05 -2.31
C PRO A 88 13.35 -3.40 -2.96
N CYS A 89 13.57 -4.45 -2.17
CA CYS A 89 13.86 -5.78 -2.70
C CYS A 89 12.62 -6.43 -3.35
N TYR A 90 11.44 -6.27 -2.78
CA TYR A 90 10.21 -6.75 -3.41
C TYR A 90 10.01 -6.13 -4.80
N ARG A 91 10.18 -4.81 -4.91
CA ARG A 91 10.09 -4.06 -6.16
C ARG A 91 11.10 -4.55 -7.20
N ASP A 92 12.28 -4.96 -6.76
CA ASP A 92 13.34 -5.48 -7.64
C ASP A 92 13.19 -6.99 -7.94
N GLY A 93 12.09 -7.63 -7.52
CA GLY A 93 11.72 -9.00 -7.87
C GLY A 93 12.17 -10.06 -6.85
N PHE A 94 12.72 -9.66 -5.71
CA PHE A 94 13.09 -10.59 -4.64
C PHE A 94 11.85 -10.97 -3.83
N ARG A 95 11.61 -12.29 -3.67
CA ARG A 95 10.46 -12.83 -2.91
C ARG A 95 10.83 -13.52 -1.60
N MET A 96 12.12 -13.68 -1.33
CA MET A 96 12.59 -14.27 -0.08
C MET A 96 12.62 -13.23 1.04
N PRO A 97 12.48 -13.70 2.29
CA PRO A 97 12.68 -12.87 3.48
C PRO A 97 13.94 -12.01 3.45
N ASN A 98 13.93 -10.96 4.27
CA ASN A 98 15.16 -10.25 4.53
C ASN A 98 16.22 -11.19 5.13
N PRO A 99 17.48 -11.22 4.64
CA PRO A 99 18.54 -11.83 5.41
C PRO A 99 18.54 -11.26 6.83
N SER A 100 18.56 -12.14 7.82
CA SER A 100 18.92 -11.75 9.17
C SER A 100 20.30 -11.10 9.10
N MET A 101 20.43 -9.84 9.54
CA MET A 101 21.76 -9.33 9.84
C MET A 101 22.26 -10.16 11.01
N GLU A 102 23.09 -11.17 10.75
CA GLU A 102 23.90 -11.81 11.78
C GLU A 102 24.65 -10.68 12.47
N ALA A 103 24.39 -10.49 13.77
CA ALA A 103 25.00 -9.46 14.57
C ALA A 103 26.52 -9.55 14.41
N THR A 104 27.15 -8.44 14.00
CA THR A 104 28.60 -8.30 14.07
C THR A 104 29.01 -8.39 15.53
N THR A 105 29.46 -9.57 15.97
CA THR A 105 30.34 -9.66 17.14
C THR A 105 31.71 -9.14 16.69
N GLU A 106 31.96 -7.87 16.96
CA GLU A 106 33.33 -7.33 16.99
C GLU A 106 34.03 -7.85 18.25
N ASP A 107 35.25 -8.35 18.09
CA ASP A 107 36.17 -8.95 19.08
C ASP A 107 36.46 -8.05 20.30
#